data_AF-A0A7D5Z6J1-F1
#
_entry.id   AF-A0A7D5Z6J1-F1
#
_cell.length_a   1.000
_cell.length_b   1.000
_cell.length_c   1.000
_cell.angle_alpha   90.00
_cell.angle_beta   90.00
_cell.angle_gamma   90.00
#
_symmetry.space_group_name_H-M   'P 1'
#
loop_
_entity.id
_entity.type
_entity.pdbx_description
1 polymer ?
#
loop_
_entity_poly.entity_id
_entity_poly.type
_entity_poly.pdbx_seq_one_letter_code
_entity_poly.pdbx_strand_id
1 'polypeptide(L)'
;MIFSNSGAASHSSDTILSLRLLEGRLGVSPKDRYRPADKIGEDGRRNEYILTHLRDVLYPERPTTPLPATVSQSQLLGGHYESGYGMMYLAEEAKTDECSGTRTILVVRRPDRASLGEIRFEPVSGDYWIAHVWDPDVKDSPGYGGGHLKFDVGGRAAALEITVSLPGRDINEGIITFDKVG
;
A
#
# COMPACT_ATOMS: atom_id res chain seq x y z
N MET A 1 8.75 24.29 2.61
CA MET A 1 8.46 22.98 2.00
C MET A 1 8.53 21.97 3.14
N ILE A 2 7.38 21.55 3.67
CA ILE A 2 7.31 20.57 4.76
C ILE A 2 6.95 19.25 4.09
N PHE A 3 7.89 18.32 4.13
CA PHE A 3 7.67 16.93 3.73
C PHE A 3 6.96 16.24 4.88
N SER A 4 5.72 15.79 4.67
CA SER A 4 5.05 14.84 5.55
C SER A 4 4.99 13.52 4.82
N ASN A 5 5.99 12.68 5.05
CA ASN A 5 5.92 11.27 4.74
C ASN A 5 5.98 10.50 6.07
N SER A 6 5.00 9.63 6.27
CA SER A 6 5.02 8.42 7.13
C SER A 6 5.58 8.51 8.55
N GLY A 7 4.68 8.65 9.54
CA GLY A 7 5.00 8.43 10.96
C GLY A 7 3.85 8.81 11.90
N ALA A 8 2.72 8.10 11.82
CA ALA A 8 1.47 8.54 12.45
C ALA A 8 1.47 8.53 14.00
N ALA A 9 2.32 7.74 14.66
CA ALA A 9 2.30 7.65 16.13
C ALA A 9 3.16 8.74 16.82
N SER A 10 4.42 8.92 16.38
CA SER A 10 5.37 9.81 17.06
C SER A 10 5.24 11.30 16.67
N HIS A 11 4.65 11.63 15.51
CA HIS A 11 4.50 13.02 15.06
C HIS A 11 3.21 13.72 15.54
N SER A 12 2.30 12.99 16.18
CA SER A 12 0.99 13.51 16.59
C SER A 12 1.12 14.61 17.67
N SER A 13 1.95 14.38 18.69
CA SER A 13 2.15 15.32 19.81
C SER A 13 2.80 16.65 19.36
N ASP A 14 3.84 16.57 18.52
CA ASP A 14 4.55 17.74 18.00
C ASP A 14 3.68 18.56 17.04
N THR A 15 2.81 17.89 16.27
CA THR A 15 1.84 18.56 15.40
C THR A 15 0.76 19.29 16.21
N ILE A 16 0.25 18.66 17.28
CA ILE A 16 -0.73 19.29 18.19
C ILE A 16 -0.12 20.51 18.88
N LEU A 17 1.11 20.40 19.37
CA LEU A 17 1.84 21.50 20.01
C LEU A 17 2.10 22.64 19.03
N SER A 18 2.58 22.34 17.82
CA SER A 18 2.85 23.34 16.79
C SER A 18 1.59 24.07 16.32
N LEU A 19 0.48 23.34 16.13
CA LEU A 19 -0.79 23.95 15.75
C LEU A 19 -1.35 24.85 16.85
N ARG A 20 -1.26 24.42 18.12
CA ARG A 20 -1.67 25.25 19.27
C ARG A 20 -0.87 26.55 19.39
N LEU A 21 0.44 26.50 19.10
CA LEU A 21 1.29 27.69 19.10
C LEU A 21 0.93 28.65 17.96
N LEU A 22 0.63 28.12 16.77
CA LEU A 22 0.15 28.89 15.62
C LEU A 22 -1.21 29.56 15.89
N GLU A 23 -2.21 28.80 16.36
CA GLU A 23 -3.54 29.31 16.69
C GLU A 23 -3.50 30.32 17.85
N GLY A 24 -2.60 30.11 18.82
CA GLY A 24 -2.33 31.06 19.89
C GLY A 24 -1.77 32.40 19.37
N ARG A 25 -0.87 32.35 18.39
CA ARG A 25 -0.32 33.55 17.74
C ARG A 25 -1.33 34.27 16.85
N LEU A 26 -2.27 33.54 16.26
CA LEU A 26 -3.36 34.07 15.43
C LEU A 26 -4.57 34.57 16.23
N GLY A 27 -4.54 34.45 17.56
CA GLY A 27 -5.62 34.94 18.44
C GLY A 27 -6.92 34.13 18.35
N VAL A 28 -6.87 32.88 17.87
CA VAL A 28 -8.05 32.03 17.72
C VAL A 28 -8.61 31.66 19.09
N SER A 29 -9.90 31.96 19.30
CA SER A 29 -10.61 31.66 20.54
C SER A 29 -10.58 30.15 20.81
N PRO A 30 -10.38 29.68 22.06
CA PRO A 30 -10.31 28.25 22.38
C PRO A 30 -11.49 27.39 21.89
N LYS A 31 -12.68 27.99 21.76
CA LYS A 31 -13.89 27.33 21.23
C LYS A 31 -13.88 27.11 19.72
N ASP A 32 -13.11 27.91 18.99
CA ASP A 32 -13.01 27.92 17.52
C ASP A 32 -11.71 27.24 17.03
N ARG A 33 -10.88 26.74 17.96
CA ARG A 33 -9.63 26.04 17.64
C ARG A 33 -9.91 24.69 17.00
N TYR A 34 -9.10 24.36 15.99
CA TYR A 34 -9.10 23.04 15.41
C TYR A 34 -8.79 22.02 16.50
N ARG A 35 -9.53 20.90 16.52
CA ARG A 35 -9.32 19.81 17.48
C ARG A 35 -8.59 18.67 16.78
N PRO A 36 -7.25 18.76 16.62
CA PRO A 36 -6.48 17.74 15.94
C PRO A 36 -6.58 16.38 16.65
N ALA A 37 -6.74 16.35 17.97
CA ALA A 37 -6.86 15.11 18.74
C ALA A 37 -8.08 14.27 18.37
N ASP A 38 -9.23 14.91 18.10
CA ASP A 38 -10.46 14.20 17.73
C ASP A 38 -10.32 13.56 16.34
N LYS A 39 -9.77 14.31 15.38
CA LYS A 39 -9.47 13.78 14.04
C LYS A 39 -8.39 12.70 14.05
N ILE A 40 -7.32 12.85 14.83
CA ILE A 40 -6.29 11.82 14.96
C ILE A 40 -6.89 10.52 15.53
N GLY A 41 -7.81 10.62 16.48
CA GLY A 41 -8.53 9.46 17.02
C GLY A 41 -9.45 8.78 15.99
N GLU A 42 -10.16 9.56 15.17
CA GLU A 42 -11.00 9.04 14.08
C GLU A 42 -10.17 8.40 12.96
N ASP A 43 -9.09 9.05 12.53
CA ASP A 43 -8.16 8.55 11.52
C ASP A 43 -7.46 7.27 12.00
N GLY A 44 -7.12 7.19 13.28
CA GLY A 44 -6.57 5.99 13.91
C GLY A 44 -7.51 4.79 13.83
N ARG A 45 -8.76 4.95 14.28
CA ARG A 45 -9.78 3.87 14.21
C ARG A 45 -10.08 3.45 12.78
N ARG A 46 -10.12 4.42 11.86
CA ARG A 46 -10.33 4.15 10.43
C ARG A 46 -9.18 3.34 9.84
N ASN A 47 -7.93 3.72 10.12
CA ASN A 47 -6.77 2.97 9.65
C ASN A 47 -6.74 1.56 10.23
N GLU A 48 -7.05 1.38 11.51
CA GLU A 48 -7.16 0.06 12.16
C GLU A 48 -8.23 -0.82 11.48
N TYR A 49 -9.41 -0.24 11.19
CA TYR A 49 -10.46 -0.95 10.47
C TYR A 49 -9.99 -1.40 9.08
N ILE A 50 -9.36 -0.51 8.31
CA ILE A 50 -8.89 -0.83 6.96
C ILE A 50 -7.80 -1.91 7.02
N LEU A 51 -6.85 -1.81 7.94
CA LEU A 51 -5.81 -2.84 8.12
C LEU A 51 -6.39 -4.21 8.47
N THR A 52 -7.45 -4.24 9.26
CA THR A 52 -8.12 -5.49 9.68
C THR A 52 -9.01 -6.07 8.57
N HIS A 53 -9.61 -5.23 7.73
CA HIS A 53 -10.58 -5.62 6.69
C HIS A 53 -10.05 -5.34 5.27
N LEU A 54 -8.74 -5.41 5.09
CA LEU A 54 -8.05 -4.91 3.90
C LEU A 54 -8.59 -5.52 2.60
N ARG A 55 -8.88 -6.82 2.63
CA ARG A 55 -9.43 -7.55 1.49
C ARG A 55 -10.84 -7.07 1.11
N ASP A 56 -11.68 -6.74 2.09
CA ASP A 56 -13.05 -6.26 1.86
C ASP A 56 -13.07 -4.79 1.44
N VAL A 57 -12.10 -4.01 1.92
CA VAL A 57 -11.95 -2.60 1.51
C VAL A 57 -11.44 -2.50 0.07
N LEU A 58 -10.41 -3.25 -0.30
CA LEU A 58 -9.83 -3.20 -1.65
C LEU A 58 -10.67 -3.95 -2.69
N TYR A 59 -11.34 -5.03 -2.29
CA TYR A 59 -12.10 -5.89 -3.18
C TYR A 59 -13.48 -6.25 -2.59
N PRO A 60 -14.39 -5.26 -2.44
CA PRO A 60 -15.69 -5.47 -1.80
C PRO A 60 -16.59 -6.48 -2.54
N GLU A 61 -16.42 -6.62 -3.86
CA GLU A 61 -17.21 -7.52 -4.70
C GLU A 61 -16.54 -8.88 -4.95
N ARG A 62 -15.53 -9.24 -4.16
CA ARG A 62 -14.83 -10.51 -4.33
C ARG A 62 -15.74 -11.71 -4.06
N PRO A 63 -15.56 -12.83 -4.78
CA PRO A 63 -16.32 -14.04 -4.52
C PRO A 63 -15.98 -14.63 -3.15
N THR A 64 -16.96 -15.27 -2.50
CA THR A 64 -16.78 -15.94 -1.20
C THR A 64 -15.75 -17.06 -1.28
N THR A 65 -15.71 -17.78 -2.40
CA THR A 65 -14.68 -18.78 -2.70
C THR A 65 -13.67 -18.18 -3.67
N PRO A 66 -12.38 -18.09 -3.31
CA PRO A 66 -11.34 -17.57 -4.21
C PRO A 66 -11.30 -18.34 -5.53
N LEU A 67 -11.25 -17.61 -6.63
CA LEU A 67 -11.03 -18.18 -7.96
C LEU A 67 -9.56 -18.58 -8.12
N PRO A 68 -9.25 -19.65 -8.89
CA PRO A 68 -7.89 -19.96 -9.26
C PRO A 68 -7.30 -18.84 -10.13
N ALA A 69 -6.00 -18.58 -10.00
CA ALA A 69 -5.29 -17.66 -10.88
C ALA A 69 -5.34 -18.15 -12.33
N THR A 70 -5.44 -17.21 -13.28
CA THR A 70 -5.51 -17.53 -14.72
C THR A 70 -4.20 -18.11 -15.23
N VAL A 71 -3.07 -17.73 -14.62
CA VAL A 71 -1.72 -18.21 -14.96
C VAL A 71 -0.94 -18.64 -13.72
N SER A 72 0.15 -19.38 -13.94
CA SER A 72 1.09 -19.70 -12.87
C SER A 72 1.84 -18.47 -12.38
N GLN A 73 2.13 -18.41 -11.08
CA GLN A 73 2.91 -17.32 -10.47
C GLN A 73 4.28 -17.10 -11.13
N SER A 74 4.86 -18.16 -11.70
CA SER A 74 6.11 -18.10 -12.46
C SER A 74 6.05 -17.18 -13.68
N GLN A 75 4.88 -16.98 -14.30
CA GLN A 75 4.74 -16.02 -15.40
C GLN A 75 4.82 -14.56 -14.93
N LEU A 76 4.70 -14.32 -13.62
CA LEU A 76 4.74 -12.99 -13.02
C LEU A 76 6.16 -12.55 -12.70
N LEU A 77 7.13 -13.45 -12.79
CA LEU A 77 8.52 -13.16 -12.43
C LEU A 77 9.21 -12.32 -13.49
N GLY A 78 10.21 -11.56 -13.06
CA GLY A 78 11.03 -10.73 -13.94
C GLY A 78 10.71 -9.24 -13.86
N GLY A 79 11.21 -8.51 -14.86
CA GLY A 79 11.17 -7.06 -14.91
C GLY A 79 9.80 -6.50 -15.27
N HIS A 80 9.39 -5.45 -14.59
CA HIS A 80 8.19 -4.67 -14.90
C HIS A 80 8.57 -3.18 -14.83
N TYR A 81 8.19 -2.40 -15.84
CA TYR A 81 8.65 -1.04 -16.02
C TYR A 81 7.49 -0.06 -16.13
N GLU A 82 7.63 1.08 -15.47
CA GLU A 82 6.79 2.25 -15.68
C GLU A 82 7.71 3.49 -15.75
N SER A 83 7.38 4.47 -16.59
CA SER A 83 8.21 5.63 -16.89
C SER A 83 8.51 6.57 -15.70
N GLY A 84 7.56 6.76 -14.80
CA GLY A 84 7.69 7.58 -13.59
C GLY A 84 8.22 6.81 -12.38
N TYR A 85 7.93 5.51 -12.30
CA TYR A 85 8.32 4.67 -11.17
C TYR A 85 9.56 3.82 -11.44
N GLY A 86 10.04 3.67 -12.67
CA GLY A 86 11.23 2.89 -13.00
C GLY A 86 10.99 1.39 -13.09
N MET A 87 12.07 0.61 -12.93
CA MET A 87 12.04 -0.86 -13.06
C MET A 87 11.80 -1.53 -11.70
N MET A 88 10.91 -2.52 -11.70
CA MET A 88 10.62 -3.41 -10.59
C MET A 88 10.93 -4.85 -11.00
N TYR A 89 11.51 -5.65 -10.10
CA TYR A 89 11.75 -7.07 -10.35
C TYR A 89 10.92 -7.91 -9.40
N LEU A 90 9.97 -8.67 -9.95
CA LEU A 90 9.18 -9.64 -9.22
C LEU A 90 9.96 -10.95 -9.10
N ALA A 91 10.09 -11.45 -7.87
CA ALA A 91 10.73 -12.71 -7.54
C ALA A 91 9.88 -13.51 -6.54
N GLU A 92 10.01 -14.83 -6.57
CA GLU A 92 9.46 -15.69 -5.54
C GLU A 92 10.41 -15.75 -4.34
N GLU A 93 9.84 -15.64 -3.14
CA GLU A 93 10.56 -15.85 -1.89
C GLU A 93 9.79 -16.81 -0.99
N ALA A 94 10.52 -17.71 -0.34
CA ALA A 94 9.96 -18.56 0.70
C ALA A 94 9.87 -17.77 2.00
N LYS A 95 8.65 -17.46 2.44
CA LYS A 95 8.40 -16.85 3.74
C LYS A 95 7.93 -17.94 4.71
N THR A 96 8.73 -18.21 5.72
CA THR A 96 8.35 -19.05 6.84
C THR A 96 7.65 -18.19 7.88
N ASP A 97 6.41 -18.56 8.18
CA ASP A 97 5.61 -17.97 9.24
C ASP A 97 5.47 -19.02 10.35
N GLU A 98 5.72 -18.61 11.60
CA GLU A 98 5.75 -19.51 12.75
C GLU A 98 4.43 -20.25 12.97
N CYS A 99 3.30 -19.69 12.52
CA CYS A 99 1.98 -20.27 12.70
C CYS A 99 1.42 -20.98 11.45
N SER A 100 1.90 -20.64 10.24
CA SER A 100 1.31 -21.12 8.98
C SER A 100 2.27 -21.88 8.07
N GLY A 101 3.53 -22.07 8.49
CA GLY A 101 4.55 -22.80 7.74
C GLY A 101 5.22 -21.95 6.65
N THR A 102 5.94 -22.60 5.74
CA THR A 102 6.62 -21.93 4.62
C THR A 102 5.66 -21.75 3.45
N ARG A 103 5.40 -20.49 3.08
CA ARG A 103 4.64 -20.11 1.88
C ARG A 103 5.51 -19.36 0.90
N THR A 104 5.31 -19.59 -0.40
CA THR A 104 5.91 -18.76 -1.44
C THR A 104 5.13 -17.45 -1.55
N ILE A 105 5.84 -16.34 -1.48
CA ILE A 105 5.30 -14.99 -1.70
C ILE A 105 5.99 -14.36 -2.90
N LEU A 106 5.30 -13.45 -3.58
CA LEU A 106 5.91 -12.62 -4.61
C LEU A 106 6.43 -11.34 -3.96
N VAL A 107 7.70 -11.06 -4.19
CA VAL A 107 8.41 -9.91 -3.66
C VAL A 107 8.92 -9.06 -4.81
N VAL A 108 8.71 -7.75 -4.70
CA VAL A 108 9.32 -6.78 -5.61
C VAL A 108 10.58 -6.21 -4.98
N ARG A 109 11.65 -6.26 -5.77
CA ARG A 109 12.90 -5.58 -5.46
C ARG A 109 13.15 -4.47 -6.45
N ARG A 110 13.62 -3.34 -5.93
CA ARG A 110 13.98 -2.14 -6.69
C ARG A 110 15.47 -1.86 -6.55
N PRO A 111 16.31 -2.37 -7.47
CA PRO A 111 17.76 -2.19 -7.37
C PRO A 111 18.19 -0.72 -7.52
N ASP A 112 17.36 0.11 -8.17
CA ASP A 112 17.59 1.54 -8.38
C ASP A 112 17.23 2.40 -7.15
N ARG A 113 16.39 1.88 -6.25
CA ARG A 113 15.86 2.61 -5.08
C ARG A 113 15.68 1.67 -3.90
N ALA A 114 16.79 1.18 -3.36
CA ALA A 114 16.82 0.27 -2.21
C ALA A 114 16.10 0.82 -0.96
N SER A 115 15.94 2.14 -0.84
CA SER A 115 15.21 2.80 0.26
C SER A 115 13.69 2.78 0.12
N LEU A 116 13.12 2.44 -1.05
CA LEU A 116 11.66 2.39 -1.23
C LEU A 116 11.00 1.10 -0.74
N GLY A 117 11.77 0.28 -0.04
CA GLY A 117 11.20 -0.84 0.69
C GLY A 117 10.77 -2.01 -0.18
N GLU A 118 10.39 -3.08 0.51
CA GLU A 118 10.01 -4.35 -0.09
C GLU A 118 8.50 -4.35 -0.34
N ILE A 119 8.05 -4.66 -1.56
CA ILE A 119 6.60 -4.86 -1.82
C ILE A 119 6.32 -6.36 -1.84
N ARG A 120 5.41 -6.81 -0.98
CA ARG A 120 4.98 -8.20 -0.88
C ARG A 120 3.57 -8.36 -1.41
N PHE A 121 3.35 -9.32 -2.31
CA PHE A 121 2.03 -9.58 -2.87
C PHE A 121 1.37 -10.77 -2.18
N GLU A 122 0.15 -10.55 -1.72
CA GLU A 122 -0.73 -11.56 -1.13
C GLU A 122 -1.90 -11.87 -2.10
N PRO A 123 -2.14 -13.14 -2.45
CA PRO A 123 -3.22 -13.48 -3.38
C PRO A 123 -4.59 -13.26 -2.74
N VAL A 124 -5.54 -12.71 -3.51
CA VAL A 124 -6.93 -12.52 -3.09
C VAL A 124 -7.86 -13.52 -3.78
N SER A 125 -8.00 -13.43 -5.10
CA SER A 125 -8.86 -14.28 -5.91
C SER A 125 -8.53 -14.06 -7.38
N GLY A 126 -8.40 -15.14 -8.16
CA GLY A 126 -8.00 -15.04 -9.55
C GLY A 126 -6.68 -14.30 -9.71
N ASP A 127 -6.72 -13.20 -10.44
CA ASP A 127 -5.55 -12.39 -10.81
C ASP A 127 -5.42 -11.11 -9.97
N TYR A 128 -6.15 -11.05 -8.85
CA TYR A 128 -6.15 -9.94 -7.91
C TYR A 128 -5.32 -10.25 -6.67
N TRP A 129 -4.56 -9.25 -6.25
CA TRP A 129 -3.56 -9.33 -5.18
C TRP A 129 -3.65 -8.13 -4.26
N ILE A 130 -3.11 -8.25 -3.05
CA ILE A 130 -2.83 -7.12 -2.17
C ILE A 130 -1.34 -6.88 -2.18
N ALA A 131 -0.92 -5.67 -2.51
CA ALA A 131 0.46 -5.23 -2.41
C ALA A 131 0.68 -4.61 -1.03
N HIS A 132 1.53 -5.23 -0.21
CA HIS A 132 2.00 -4.70 1.07
C HIS A 132 3.34 -4.02 0.84
N VAL A 133 3.38 -2.69 0.93
CA VAL A 133 4.57 -1.86 0.72
C VAL A 133 5.24 -1.62 2.08
N TRP A 134 6.44 -2.17 2.25
CA TRP A 134 7.17 -2.13 3.51
C TRP A 134 8.32 -1.14 3.44
N ASP A 135 8.17 0.04 4.04
CA ASP A 135 9.28 0.97 4.23
C ASP A 135 10.13 0.51 5.43
N PRO A 136 11.40 0.12 5.25
CA PRO A 136 12.25 -0.36 6.35
C PRO A 136 12.53 0.71 7.42
N ASP A 137 12.39 1.99 7.06
CA ASP A 137 12.61 3.11 7.97
C ASP A 137 11.36 3.49 8.76
N VAL A 138 10.18 2.92 8.41
CA VAL A 138 8.89 3.22 9.07
C VAL A 138 8.38 1.96 9.78
N LYS A 139 8.48 1.95 11.12
CA LYS A 139 8.06 0.81 11.96
C LYS A 139 6.56 0.47 11.91
N ASP A 140 5.67 1.46 11.67
CA ASP A 140 4.27 1.35 12.08
C ASP A 140 3.21 1.63 10.98
N SER A 141 3.53 1.53 9.70
CA SER A 141 2.48 1.43 8.68
C SER A 141 3.02 0.90 7.36
N PRO A 142 2.84 -0.39 7.02
CA PRO A 142 2.99 -0.78 5.63
C PRO A 142 1.97 0.03 4.82
N GLY A 143 2.42 0.66 3.74
CA GLY A 143 1.49 1.10 2.70
C GLY A 143 0.82 -0.15 2.12
N TYR A 144 -0.40 -0.04 1.65
CA TYR A 144 -1.06 -1.16 1.00
C TYR A 144 -1.90 -0.70 -0.19
N GLY A 145 -1.99 -1.55 -1.20
CA GLY A 145 -2.68 -1.25 -2.44
C GLY A 145 -3.27 -2.49 -3.10
N GLY A 146 -4.20 -2.28 -4.03
CA GLY A 146 -4.77 -3.35 -4.85
C GLY A 146 -3.86 -3.66 -6.03
N GLY A 147 -3.43 -4.90 -6.19
CA GLY A 147 -2.74 -5.40 -7.37
C GLY A 147 -3.69 -6.12 -8.35
N HIS A 148 -3.60 -5.82 -9.64
CA HIS A 148 -4.31 -6.55 -10.68
C HIS A 148 -3.37 -6.86 -11.85
N LEU A 149 -3.26 -8.13 -12.18
CA LEU A 149 -2.48 -8.58 -13.31
C LEU A 149 -3.29 -8.51 -14.62
N LYS A 150 -2.68 -7.98 -15.67
CA LYS A 150 -3.23 -7.93 -17.02
C LYS A 150 -2.54 -8.93 -17.93
N PHE A 151 -3.29 -9.38 -18.93
CA PHE A 151 -2.85 -10.38 -19.89
C PHE A 151 -2.94 -9.86 -21.32
N ASP A 152 -2.05 -10.35 -22.17
CA ASP A 152 -2.16 -10.17 -23.61
C ASP A 152 -3.26 -11.08 -24.20
N VAL A 153 -3.54 -10.91 -25.50
CA VAL A 153 -4.52 -11.74 -26.24
C VAL A 153 -4.13 -13.23 -26.22
N GLY A 154 -2.86 -13.56 -25.99
CA GLY A 154 -2.34 -14.92 -25.88
C GLY A 154 -2.44 -15.51 -24.47
N GLY A 155 -2.99 -14.78 -23.50
CA GLY A 155 -3.11 -15.23 -22.10
C GLY A 155 -1.81 -15.17 -21.31
N ARG A 156 -0.80 -14.42 -21.77
CA ARG A 156 0.47 -14.23 -21.04
C ARG A 156 0.40 -12.95 -20.22
N ALA A 157 1.02 -12.97 -19.03
CA ALA A 157 1.15 -11.79 -18.20
C ALA A 157 1.82 -10.65 -18.98
N ALA A 158 1.14 -9.50 -19.06
CA ALA A 158 1.53 -8.36 -19.88
C ALA A 158 1.82 -7.11 -19.03
N ALA A 159 1.07 -6.90 -17.95
CA ALA A 159 1.28 -5.75 -17.06
C ALA A 159 0.78 -6.03 -15.65
N LEU A 160 1.35 -5.33 -14.67
CA LEU A 160 0.90 -5.30 -13.28
C LEU A 160 0.35 -3.92 -12.95
N GLU A 161 -0.93 -3.83 -12.64
CA GLU A 161 -1.56 -2.63 -12.11
C GLU A 161 -1.48 -2.62 -10.59
N ILE A 162 -1.03 -1.50 -10.02
CA ILE A 162 -1.04 -1.25 -8.58
C ILE A 162 -1.89 -0.01 -8.33
N THR A 163 -2.99 -0.21 -7.62
CA THR A 163 -3.85 0.85 -7.09
C THR A 163 -3.26 1.31 -5.77
N VAL A 164 -2.65 2.49 -5.76
CA VAL A 164 -2.02 3.07 -4.56
C VAL A 164 -3.04 3.86 -3.72
N SER A 165 -4.21 4.13 -4.29
CA SER A 165 -5.27 4.89 -3.65
C SER A 165 -6.13 4.03 -2.75
N LEU A 166 -6.19 4.39 -1.47
CA LEU A 166 -7.15 3.80 -0.54
C LEU A 166 -8.55 4.39 -0.78
N PRO A 167 -9.62 3.58 -0.72
CA PRO A 167 -10.99 4.09 -0.70
C PRO A 167 -11.21 5.10 0.44
N GLY A 168 -11.49 6.35 0.06
CA GLY A 168 -11.86 7.42 0.98
C GLY A 168 -10.70 8.11 1.72
N ARG A 169 -9.49 8.07 1.18
CA ARG A 169 -8.52 9.16 1.39
C ARG A 169 -8.77 10.26 0.35
N ASP A 170 -8.59 11.52 0.74
CA ASP A 170 -8.82 12.68 -0.14
C ASP A 170 -7.85 12.73 -1.35
N ILE A 171 -6.76 11.95 -1.30
CA ILE A 171 -5.77 11.84 -2.37
C ILE A 171 -5.98 10.50 -3.09
N ASN A 172 -6.55 10.57 -4.29
CA ASN A 172 -6.59 9.48 -5.25
C ASN A 172 -5.32 9.57 -6.11
N GLU A 173 -4.28 8.83 -5.74
CA GLU A 173 -3.04 8.66 -6.52
C GLU A 173 -3.25 7.85 -7.83
N GLY A 174 -4.44 7.29 -8.04
CA GLY A 174 -4.80 6.52 -9.23
C GLY A 174 -4.28 5.08 -9.23
N ILE A 175 -4.19 4.54 -10.45
CA ILE A 175 -3.65 3.22 -10.77
C ILE A 175 -2.34 3.42 -11.50
N ILE A 176 -1.29 2.74 -11.07
CA ILE A 176 0.00 2.72 -11.74
C ILE A 176 0.12 1.39 -12.49
N THR A 177 0.43 1.45 -13.78
CA THR A 177 0.57 0.27 -14.62
C THR A 177 2.04 0.03 -14.94
N PHE A 178 2.57 -1.12 -14.54
CA PHE A 178 3.92 -1.55 -14.89
C PHE A 178 3.86 -2.59 -15.99
N ASP A 179 4.41 -2.26 -17.16
CA ASP A 179 4.47 -3.17 -18.29
C ASP A 179 5.54 -4.23 -18.04
N LYS A 180 5.23 -5.50 -18.32
CA LYS A 180 6.19 -6.59 -18.23
C LYS A 180 7.28 -6.38 -19.29
N VAL A 181 8.54 -6.47 -18.85
CA VAL A 181 9.71 -6.36 -19.71
C VAL A 181 10.39 -7.72 -19.78
N GLY A 182 10.29 -8.37 -20.95
CA GLY A 182 10.84 -9.70 -21.23
C GLY A 182 9.76 -10.77 -21.35
#